data_AF-S3BDW3-F1
#
_entry.id   AF-S3BDW3-F1
#
_cell.length_a   1.000
_cell.length_b   1.000
_cell.length_c   1.000
_cell.angle_alpha   90.00
_cell.angle_beta   90.00
_cell.angle_gamma   90.00
#
_symmetry.space_group_name_H-M   'P 1'
#
loop_
_entity.id
_entity.type
_entity.pdbx_description
1 polymer ?
#
loop_
_entity_poly.entity_id
_entity_poly.type
_entity_poly.pdbx_seq_one_letter_code
_entity_poly.pdbx_strand_id
1 'polypeptide(L)'
;MNYNSTGFFPKFDPKIYWSFGVLLCLGIFLFIFQCSRHVDCEEANFYVFADSYAVKEVIEFGDKTKNAKSWKWDFGDGSPADFRQRTFHTYEKTGEYVVTLTINGSCTSQKVLTITSLNQQVGYLPTIKAPDVVFLGETTKFIGQKQGGISFEWSFGETSSTDAVGDSVTYKFKRVGQKKITLIVNGDLDHIATKTIYVAPKHVVAKEPIDMESYVYEQPHSDFSLPMGKAQKDPLVDMLTNIPVAPKTPKKEDTPPSTKKVPDISNEQFILLLNGVASQAKTKDDFKDYLCENYQVPVVINDDKIMPFAQFCKEISGKKVKIENLRLQKDVNNACIQNIYVYYKVKGKIFWKKG
;
A
#
# COMPACT_ATOMS: atom_id res chain seq x y z
N MET A 1 -46.79 7.34 -73.73
CA MET A 1 -46.16 8.30 -72.79
C MET A 1 -44.69 7.94 -72.69
N ASN A 2 -43.82 8.60 -73.47
CA ASN A 2 -42.37 8.35 -73.43
C ASN A 2 -41.69 9.57 -72.84
N TYR A 3 -41.33 9.48 -71.55
CA TYR A 3 -40.51 10.47 -70.88
C TYR A 3 -39.05 10.14 -71.19
N ASN A 4 -38.47 10.81 -72.19
CA ASN A 4 -37.02 10.80 -72.38
C ASN A 4 -36.39 11.62 -71.25
N SER A 5 -35.78 10.90 -70.31
CA SER A 5 -34.90 11.45 -69.27
C SER A 5 -33.77 12.24 -69.92
N THR A 6 -33.93 13.56 -69.97
CA THR A 6 -32.84 14.47 -70.34
C THR A 6 -32.00 14.69 -69.08
N GLY A 7 -30.73 14.32 -69.18
CA GLY A 7 -29.78 14.36 -68.08
C GLY A 7 -29.76 15.74 -67.42
N PHE A 8 -29.96 15.74 -66.10
CA PHE A 8 -30.05 16.89 -65.20
C PHE A 8 -28.77 17.74 -65.10
N PHE A 9 -27.72 17.43 -65.90
CA PHE A 9 -26.44 18.12 -65.83
C PHE A 9 -26.19 19.00 -67.05
N PRO A 10 -26.11 20.33 -66.90
CA PRO A 10 -25.74 21.25 -67.99
C PRO A 10 -24.36 20.89 -68.57
N LYS A 11 -24.14 21.01 -69.88
CA LYS A 11 -22.86 20.65 -70.54
C LYS A 11 -21.78 21.71 -70.28
N PHE A 12 -21.11 21.69 -69.13
CA PHE A 12 -19.93 22.53 -68.88
C PHE A 12 -18.64 21.91 -69.43
N ASP A 13 -17.60 22.73 -69.62
CA ASP A 13 -16.26 22.26 -70.00
C ASP A 13 -15.74 21.26 -68.94
N PRO A 14 -15.22 20.07 -69.34
CA PRO A 14 -14.61 19.10 -68.42
C PRO A 14 -13.61 19.70 -67.42
N LYS A 15 -12.87 20.76 -67.78
CA LYS A 15 -11.94 21.46 -66.90
C LYS A 15 -12.63 22.18 -65.75
N ILE A 16 -13.86 22.64 -65.97
CA ILE A 16 -14.68 23.31 -64.95
C ILE A 16 -15.10 22.28 -63.89
N TYR A 17 -15.57 21.10 -64.29
CA TYR A 17 -15.88 20.02 -63.34
C TYR A 17 -14.66 19.57 -62.54
N TRP A 18 -13.49 19.47 -63.19
CA TRP A 18 -12.25 19.14 -62.50
C TRP A 18 -11.89 20.21 -61.46
N SER A 19 -12.02 21.50 -61.78
CA SER A 19 -11.75 22.59 -60.84
C SER A 19 -12.70 22.61 -59.64
N PHE A 20 -14.00 22.39 -59.88
CA PHE A 20 -15.00 22.25 -58.80
C PHE A 20 -14.74 21.02 -57.95
N GLY A 21 -14.35 19.90 -58.56
CA GLY A 21 -13.96 18.68 -57.84
C GLY A 21 -12.74 18.89 -56.96
N VAL A 22 -11.70 19.57 -57.46
CA VAL A 22 -10.50 19.90 -56.68
C VAL A 22 -10.84 20.82 -55.51
N LEU A 23 -11.63 21.88 -55.72
CA LEU A 23 -12.07 22.80 -54.67
C LEU A 23 -12.92 22.10 -53.60
N LEU A 24 -13.83 21.21 -54.02
CA LEU A 24 -14.64 20.40 -53.11
C LEU A 24 -13.77 19.44 -52.29
N CYS A 25 -12.80 18.78 -52.91
CA CYS A 25 -11.83 17.91 -52.20
C CYS A 25 -10.97 18.70 -51.21
N LEU A 26 -10.52 19.91 -51.59
CA LEU A 26 -9.76 20.81 -50.70
C LEU A 26 -10.62 21.25 -49.52
N GLY A 27 -11.89 21.61 -49.77
CA GLY A 27 -12.86 21.96 -48.73
C GLY A 27 -13.13 20.79 -47.77
N ILE A 28 -13.36 19.59 -48.31
CA ILE A 28 -13.54 18.37 -47.51
C ILE A 28 -12.28 18.05 -46.70
N PHE A 29 -11.10 18.19 -47.28
CA PHE A 29 -9.83 17.97 -46.58
C PHE A 29 -9.65 18.96 -45.43
N LEU A 30 -9.91 20.25 -45.65
CA LEU A 30 -9.85 21.28 -44.61
C LEU A 30 -10.90 21.04 -43.52
N PHE A 31 -12.11 20.61 -43.89
CA PHE A 31 -13.17 20.26 -42.95
C PHE A 31 -12.79 19.03 -42.11
N ILE A 32 -12.27 17.97 -42.72
CA ILE A 32 -11.75 16.78 -42.01
C ILE A 32 -10.57 17.16 -41.11
N PHE A 33 -9.67 18.03 -41.58
CA PHE A 33 -8.55 18.54 -40.80
C PHE A 33 -9.02 19.37 -39.61
N GLN A 34 -10.06 20.17 -39.77
CA GLN A 34 -10.65 20.98 -38.71
C GLN A 34 -11.42 20.11 -37.70
N CYS A 35 -12.25 19.17 -38.17
CA CYS A 35 -12.95 18.20 -37.32
C CYS A 35 -11.98 17.30 -36.54
N SER A 36 -10.89 16.84 -37.16
CA SER A 36 -9.89 16.01 -36.47
C SER A 36 -9.08 16.76 -35.41
N ARG A 37 -9.11 18.10 -35.42
CA ARG A 37 -8.46 18.95 -34.41
C ARG A 37 -9.46 19.55 -33.42
N HIS A 38 -10.76 19.40 -33.67
CA HIS A 38 -11.80 19.79 -32.74
C HIS A 38 -11.73 18.91 -31.48
N VAL A 39 -11.93 19.53 -30.32
CA VAL A 39 -12.09 18.83 -29.05
C VAL A 39 -13.47 19.19 -28.55
N ASP A 40 -14.37 18.22 -28.52
CA ASP A 40 -15.70 18.39 -27.94
C ASP A 40 -15.55 18.46 -26.42
N CYS A 41 -15.70 19.66 -25.87
CA CYS A 41 -15.54 19.90 -24.45
C CYS A 41 -16.61 19.17 -23.61
N GLU A 42 -17.75 18.79 -24.21
CA GLU A 42 -18.80 18.00 -23.54
C GLU A 42 -18.35 16.56 -23.22
N GLU A 43 -17.33 16.03 -23.91
CA GLU A 43 -16.76 14.70 -23.63
C GLU A 43 -15.57 14.75 -22.66
N ALA A 44 -15.19 15.94 -22.18
CA ALA A 44 -14.05 16.12 -21.29
C ALA A 44 -14.36 15.58 -19.87
N ASN A 45 -14.16 14.29 -19.69
CA ASN A 45 -14.37 13.60 -18.43
C ASN A 45 -13.02 13.09 -17.89
N PHE A 46 -12.55 13.74 -16.83
CA PHE A 46 -11.34 13.32 -16.13
C PHE A 46 -11.68 12.36 -14.99
N TYR A 47 -10.72 11.50 -14.65
CA TYR A 47 -10.86 10.55 -13.57
C TYR A 47 -9.99 10.96 -12.37
N VAL A 48 -10.46 10.57 -11.20
CA VAL A 48 -9.76 10.71 -9.92
C VAL A 48 -9.70 9.33 -9.30
N PHE A 49 -8.53 8.90 -8.85
CA PHE A 49 -8.30 7.57 -8.31
C PHE A 49 -7.43 7.63 -7.05
N ALA A 50 -7.91 7.02 -5.98
CA ALA A 50 -7.19 6.85 -4.72
C ALA A 50 -7.79 5.67 -3.94
N ASP A 51 -7.01 5.06 -3.05
CA ASP A 51 -7.50 4.01 -2.16
C ASP A 51 -8.40 4.59 -1.05
N SER A 52 -8.15 5.84 -0.64
CA SER A 52 -9.05 6.64 0.21
C SER A 52 -8.89 8.15 -0.08
N TYR A 53 -9.96 8.92 0.16
CA TYR A 53 -9.99 10.36 -0.04
C TYR A 53 -9.79 11.08 1.30
N ALA A 54 -8.59 10.97 1.85
CA ALA A 54 -8.23 11.51 3.16
C ALA A 54 -7.05 12.48 3.11
N VAL A 55 -6.90 13.31 4.15
CA VAL A 55 -5.75 14.20 4.29
C VAL A 55 -4.44 13.42 4.25
N LYS A 56 -3.41 14.02 3.63
CA LYS A 56 -2.06 13.43 3.48
C LYS A 56 -1.97 12.15 2.63
N GLU A 57 -3.06 11.70 2.04
CA GLU A 57 -3.05 10.62 1.04
C GLU A 57 -2.71 11.17 -0.34
N VAL A 58 -2.10 10.32 -1.17
CA VAL A 58 -1.75 10.65 -2.56
C VAL A 58 -2.92 10.29 -3.46
N ILE A 59 -3.47 11.27 -4.17
CA ILE A 59 -4.60 11.10 -5.08
C ILE A 59 -4.09 11.26 -6.51
N GLU A 60 -4.41 10.29 -7.38
CA GLU A 60 -4.12 10.36 -8.81
C GLU A 60 -5.24 11.09 -9.56
N PHE A 61 -4.85 12.02 -10.41
CA PHE A 61 -5.70 12.73 -11.35
C PHE A 61 -5.24 12.43 -12.77
N GLY A 62 -6.18 12.14 -13.66
CA GLY A 62 -5.84 11.86 -15.05
C GLY A 62 -6.95 12.16 -16.04
N ASP A 63 -6.54 12.48 -17.27
CA ASP A 63 -7.43 12.77 -18.38
C ASP A 63 -7.37 11.69 -19.48
N LYS A 64 -8.53 11.34 -20.04
CA LYS A 64 -8.68 10.43 -21.19
C LYS A 64 -9.31 11.10 -22.42
N THR A 65 -9.46 12.42 -22.41
CA THR A 65 -10.10 13.18 -23.49
C THR A 65 -9.34 13.03 -24.80
N LYS A 66 -10.04 12.71 -25.89
CA LYS A 66 -9.44 12.58 -27.22
C LYS A 66 -9.01 13.95 -27.74
N ASN A 67 -7.91 13.98 -28.49
CA ASN A 67 -7.35 15.21 -29.09
C ASN A 67 -6.90 16.29 -28.08
N ALA A 68 -6.82 15.98 -26.79
CA ALA A 68 -6.19 16.82 -25.79
C ALA A 68 -4.68 16.97 -26.06
N LYS A 69 -4.17 18.20 -26.03
CA LYS A 69 -2.75 18.53 -26.28
C LYS A 69 -2.08 19.23 -25.11
N SER A 70 -2.86 19.85 -24.24
CA SER A 70 -2.39 20.51 -23.03
C SER A 70 -3.42 20.36 -21.93
N TRP A 71 -2.94 20.25 -20.71
CA TRP A 71 -3.72 20.10 -19.49
C TRP A 71 -3.31 21.20 -18.53
N LYS A 72 -4.24 21.67 -17.72
CA LYS A 72 -3.99 22.52 -16.58
C LYS A 72 -4.93 22.09 -15.46
N TRP A 73 -4.36 21.56 -14.39
CA TRP A 73 -5.06 21.12 -13.20
C TRP A 73 -5.03 22.23 -12.15
N ASP A 74 -6.19 22.53 -11.60
CA ASP A 74 -6.36 23.32 -10.39
C ASP A 74 -7.07 22.44 -9.36
N PHE A 75 -6.42 22.19 -8.22
CA PHE A 75 -6.91 21.28 -7.19
C PHE A 75 -7.88 21.95 -6.21
N GLY A 76 -8.10 23.26 -6.31
CA GLY A 76 -9.06 24.01 -5.50
C GLY A 76 -8.61 24.32 -4.06
N ASP A 77 -7.37 23.97 -3.69
CA ASP A 77 -6.81 24.18 -2.34
C ASP A 77 -5.78 25.32 -2.29
N GLY A 78 -5.55 26.02 -3.41
CA GLY A 78 -4.57 27.08 -3.55
C GLY A 78 -3.15 26.60 -3.85
N SER A 79 -2.96 25.30 -4.09
CA SER A 79 -1.68 24.76 -4.57
C SER A 79 -1.37 25.17 -6.01
N PRO A 80 -0.08 25.12 -6.45
CA PRO A 80 0.29 25.42 -7.83
C PRO A 80 -0.39 24.47 -8.83
N ALA A 81 -0.80 25.02 -9.98
CA ALA A 81 -1.39 24.24 -11.05
C ALA A 81 -0.39 23.26 -11.69
N ASP A 82 -0.88 22.10 -12.13
CA ASP A 82 -0.10 21.08 -12.84
C ASP A 82 -0.46 21.03 -14.33
N PHE A 83 0.50 20.73 -15.20
CA PHE A 83 0.31 20.73 -16.66
C PHE A 83 0.44 19.36 -17.33
N ARG A 84 0.59 18.30 -16.53
CA ARG A 84 0.72 16.92 -17.02
C ARG A 84 -0.65 16.31 -17.28
N GLN A 85 -0.73 15.40 -18.26
CA GLN A 85 -1.96 14.63 -18.51
C GLN A 85 -2.39 13.78 -17.30
N ARG A 86 -1.41 13.26 -16.57
CA ARG A 86 -1.58 12.51 -15.32
C ARG A 86 -0.70 13.15 -14.25
N THR A 87 -1.29 13.42 -13.09
CA THR A 87 -0.59 14.03 -11.96
C THR A 87 -1.08 13.46 -10.63
N PHE A 88 -0.31 13.71 -9.58
CA PHE A 88 -0.60 13.30 -8.21
C PHE A 88 -0.67 14.54 -7.34
N HIS A 89 -1.66 14.59 -6.44
CA HIS A 89 -1.82 15.68 -5.49
C HIS A 89 -2.21 15.16 -4.11
N THR A 90 -1.85 15.91 -3.07
CA THR A 90 -2.12 15.59 -1.68
C THR A 90 -2.70 16.80 -0.98
N TYR A 91 -3.81 16.59 -0.27
CA TYR A 91 -4.51 17.64 0.47
C TYR A 91 -4.08 17.65 1.94
N GLU A 92 -3.67 18.81 2.44
CA GLU A 92 -3.23 18.98 3.84
C GLU A 92 -4.39 19.17 4.83
N LYS A 93 -5.55 19.62 4.34
CA LYS A 93 -6.72 19.95 5.16
C LYS A 93 -7.94 19.18 4.69
N THR A 94 -8.85 18.90 5.63
CA THR A 94 -10.16 18.32 5.33
C THR A 94 -11.05 19.39 4.73
N GLY A 95 -11.92 19.01 3.79
CA GLY A 95 -12.86 19.94 3.17
C GLY A 95 -13.35 19.45 1.82
N GLU A 96 -14.21 20.25 1.21
CA GLU A 96 -14.63 20.05 -0.18
C GLU A 96 -13.77 20.93 -1.10
N TYR A 97 -13.23 20.31 -2.13
CA TYR A 97 -12.35 20.95 -3.11
C TYR A 97 -12.93 20.80 -4.50
N VAL A 98 -13.02 21.92 -5.24
CA VAL A 98 -13.46 21.90 -6.63
C VAL A 98 -12.25 21.71 -7.52
N VAL A 99 -12.05 20.48 -7.98
CA VAL A 99 -10.97 20.15 -8.91
C VAL A 99 -11.38 20.55 -10.31
N THR A 100 -10.58 21.40 -10.94
CA THR A 100 -10.80 21.92 -12.29
C THR A 100 -9.70 21.45 -13.23
N LEU A 101 -10.09 20.83 -14.34
CA LEU A 101 -9.20 20.53 -15.46
C LEU A 101 -9.53 21.45 -16.63
N THR A 102 -8.53 22.20 -17.12
CA THR A 102 -8.60 22.93 -18.39
C THR A 102 -7.77 22.23 -19.46
N ILE A 103 -8.40 21.84 -20.57
CA ILE A 103 -7.79 21.19 -21.73
C ILE A 103 -7.70 22.20 -22.88
N ASN A 104 -6.53 22.27 -23.53
CA ASN A 104 -6.29 23.14 -24.69
C ASN A 104 -6.60 24.63 -24.46
N GLY A 105 -6.65 25.07 -23.19
CA GLY A 105 -6.95 26.44 -22.80
C GLY A 105 -8.42 26.87 -22.98
N SER A 106 -9.30 25.99 -23.46
CA SER A 106 -10.70 26.33 -23.80
C SER A 106 -11.73 25.40 -23.17
N CYS A 107 -11.42 24.11 -23.04
CA CYS A 107 -12.35 23.14 -22.45
C CYS A 107 -12.12 23.05 -20.95
N THR A 108 -13.15 23.29 -20.14
CA THR A 108 -13.04 23.21 -18.68
C THR A 108 -14.01 22.17 -18.14
N SER A 109 -13.50 21.27 -17.31
CA SER A 109 -14.26 20.23 -16.62
C SER A 109 -14.01 20.32 -15.12
N GLN A 110 -15.04 20.12 -14.30
CA GLN A 110 -14.96 20.28 -12.85
C GLN A 110 -15.57 19.09 -12.11
N LYS A 111 -14.97 18.75 -10.97
CA LYS A 111 -15.48 17.73 -10.05
C LYS A 111 -15.26 18.16 -8.61
N VAL A 112 -16.29 18.01 -7.78
CA VAL A 112 -16.18 18.22 -6.34
C VAL A 112 -15.56 16.98 -5.69
N LEU A 113 -14.54 17.18 -4.87
CA LEU A 113 -13.82 16.16 -4.13
C LEU A 113 -13.88 16.45 -2.62
N THR A 114 -14.44 15.54 -1.85
CA THR A 114 -14.53 15.66 -0.38
C THR A 114 -13.37 14.91 0.26
N ILE A 115 -12.49 15.64 0.95
CA ILE A 115 -11.33 15.11 1.67
C ILE A 115 -11.66 15.00 3.16
N THR A 116 -11.56 13.79 3.70
CA THR A 116 -11.85 13.48 5.09
C THR A 116 -10.60 13.35 5.93
N SER A 117 -10.74 13.27 7.26
CA SER A 117 -9.61 12.99 8.13
C SER A 117 -9.22 11.52 8.04
N LEU A 118 -7.92 11.22 8.09
CA LEU A 118 -7.34 9.86 8.15
C LEU A 118 -7.94 8.98 9.28
N ASN A 119 -8.71 9.57 10.19
CA ASN A 119 -9.21 8.95 11.40
C ASN A 119 -10.73 8.68 11.39
N GLN A 120 -11.35 8.43 10.23
CA GLN A 120 -12.79 8.16 10.14
C GLN A 120 -13.15 6.75 9.65
N GLN A 121 -12.40 5.74 10.13
CA GLN A 121 -12.96 4.42 10.44
C GLN A 121 -13.47 4.34 11.90
N VAL A 122 -13.73 5.48 12.56
CA VAL A 122 -14.29 5.50 13.91
C VAL A 122 -15.75 5.06 13.84
N GLY A 123 -15.99 3.79 14.19
CA GLY A 123 -17.32 3.22 14.34
C GLY A 123 -17.50 1.88 13.63
N TYR A 124 -16.91 1.64 12.46
CA TYR A 124 -17.19 0.40 11.72
C TYR A 124 -16.58 -0.84 12.39
N LEU A 125 -15.36 -0.71 12.90
CA LEU A 125 -14.70 -1.73 13.70
C LEU A 125 -14.93 -1.49 15.20
N PRO A 126 -15.05 -2.54 16.01
CA PRO A 126 -15.13 -2.38 17.45
C PRO A 126 -13.82 -1.82 18.01
N THR A 127 -13.94 -0.98 19.04
CA THR A 127 -12.80 -0.39 19.75
C THR A 127 -12.99 -0.55 21.26
N ILE A 128 -11.89 -0.77 21.97
CA ILE A 128 -11.87 -0.91 23.44
C ILE A 128 -11.18 0.31 24.05
N LYS A 129 -11.91 1.06 24.87
CA LYS A 129 -11.38 2.13 25.73
C LYS A 129 -11.15 1.59 27.13
N ALA A 130 -9.88 1.53 27.52
CA ALA A 130 -9.41 1.04 28.81
C ALA A 130 -8.02 1.63 29.13
N PRO A 131 -7.61 1.75 30.41
CA PRO A 131 -6.25 2.08 30.78
C PRO A 131 -5.25 0.97 30.39
N ASP A 132 -3.98 1.31 30.22
CA ASP A 132 -2.93 0.34 29.84
C ASP A 132 -2.40 -0.45 31.04
N VAL A 133 -2.55 0.10 32.25
CA VAL A 133 -2.16 -0.51 33.51
C VAL A 133 -3.32 -0.43 34.50
N VAL A 134 -3.59 -1.54 35.21
CA VAL A 134 -4.59 -1.64 36.28
C VAL A 134 -3.99 -2.34 37.49
N PHE A 135 -4.55 -2.13 38.68
CA PHE A 135 -4.06 -2.78 39.89
C PHE A 135 -4.90 -3.99 40.27
N LEU A 136 -4.24 -5.01 40.81
CA LEU A 136 -4.86 -6.23 41.27
C LEU A 136 -5.97 -5.94 42.30
N GLY A 137 -7.15 -6.47 42.02
CA GLY A 137 -8.30 -6.37 42.91
C GLY A 137 -9.05 -5.02 42.90
N GLU A 138 -8.66 -4.07 42.06
CA GLU A 138 -9.40 -2.83 41.82
C GLU A 138 -10.43 -2.99 40.69
N THR A 139 -11.58 -2.34 40.85
CA THR A 139 -12.64 -2.35 39.84
C THR A 139 -12.33 -1.31 38.78
N THR A 140 -12.09 -1.75 37.54
CA THR A 140 -11.80 -0.86 36.40
C THR A 140 -12.98 -0.86 35.42
N LYS A 141 -13.28 0.31 34.84
CA LYS A 141 -14.31 0.47 33.81
C LYS A 141 -13.73 0.28 32.41
N PHE A 142 -14.45 -0.48 31.58
CA PHE A 142 -14.11 -0.78 30.19
C PHE A 142 -15.27 -0.34 29.30
N ILE A 143 -14.97 0.35 28.21
CA ILE A 143 -15.98 0.87 27.28
C ILE A 143 -15.69 0.34 25.88
N GLY A 144 -16.68 -0.30 25.27
CA GLY A 144 -16.68 -0.82 23.92
C GLY A 144 -17.45 0.12 23.00
N GLN A 145 -16.91 0.42 21.82
CA GLN A 145 -17.57 1.30 20.87
C GLN A 145 -17.56 0.71 19.47
N LYS A 146 -18.74 0.64 18.84
CA LYS A 146 -18.95 0.28 17.43
C LYS A 146 -20.26 0.90 16.95
N GLN A 147 -20.24 1.53 15.78
CA GLN A 147 -21.40 1.99 15.04
C GLN A 147 -22.29 0.79 14.68
N GLY A 148 -23.59 0.90 15.01
CA GLY A 148 -24.53 -0.20 14.86
C GLY A 148 -24.29 -1.36 15.85
N GLY A 149 -23.50 -1.16 16.91
CA GLY A 149 -23.35 -2.14 17.99
C GLY A 149 -24.64 -2.27 18.80
N ILE A 150 -25.21 -3.47 18.80
CA ILE A 150 -26.44 -3.85 19.51
C ILE A 150 -26.07 -4.75 20.70
N SER A 151 -25.14 -5.69 20.53
CA SER A 151 -24.63 -6.56 21.59
C SER A 151 -23.11 -6.45 21.72
N PHE A 152 -22.61 -6.51 22.95
CA PHE A 152 -21.20 -6.38 23.28
C PHE A 152 -20.83 -7.47 24.27
N GLU A 153 -19.92 -8.36 23.89
CA GLU A 153 -19.49 -9.52 24.67
C GLU A 153 -17.99 -9.42 24.98
N TRP A 154 -17.65 -9.44 26.26
CA TRP A 154 -16.28 -9.23 26.74
C TRP A 154 -15.66 -10.52 27.26
N SER A 155 -14.38 -10.71 26.97
CA SER A 155 -13.52 -11.66 27.71
C SER A 155 -12.25 -10.93 28.17
N PHE A 156 -11.92 -11.04 29.44
CA PHE A 156 -10.78 -10.36 30.07
C PHE A 156 -9.53 -11.25 30.13
N GLY A 157 -9.59 -12.45 29.54
CA GLY A 157 -8.45 -13.37 29.48
C GLY A 157 -8.07 -14.02 30.82
N GLU A 158 -8.99 -14.07 31.78
CA GLU A 158 -8.84 -14.86 33.02
C GLU A 158 -9.56 -16.20 32.98
N THR A 159 -10.60 -16.30 32.15
CA THR A 159 -11.42 -17.50 31.94
C THR A 159 -11.56 -17.77 30.44
N SER A 160 -12.00 -18.99 30.07
CA SER A 160 -12.24 -19.36 28.67
C SER A 160 -13.64 -18.96 28.16
N SER A 161 -14.38 -18.16 28.93
CA SER A 161 -15.79 -17.81 28.67
C SER A 161 -15.99 -16.30 28.59
N THR A 162 -17.18 -15.89 28.10
CA THR A 162 -17.64 -14.50 28.15
C THR A 162 -17.80 -14.07 29.62
N ASP A 163 -17.07 -13.04 30.01
CA ASP A 163 -16.99 -12.54 31.39
C ASP A 163 -18.01 -11.42 31.68
N ALA A 164 -18.40 -10.64 30.67
CA ALA A 164 -19.37 -9.55 30.81
C ALA A 164 -20.09 -9.22 29.49
N VAL A 165 -21.27 -8.61 29.59
CA VAL A 165 -22.07 -8.14 28.45
C VAL A 165 -22.48 -6.69 28.67
N GLY A 166 -22.43 -5.87 27.62
CA GLY A 166 -22.80 -4.45 27.64
C GLY A 166 -21.73 -3.55 27.01
N ASP A 167 -22.12 -2.37 26.54
CA ASP A 167 -21.22 -1.39 25.92
C ASP A 167 -20.23 -0.76 26.93
N SER A 168 -20.62 -0.71 28.21
CA SER A 168 -19.79 -0.23 29.31
C SER A 168 -19.87 -1.19 30.50
N VAL A 169 -18.77 -1.87 30.81
CA VAL A 169 -18.71 -2.88 31.88
C VAL A 169 -17.62 -2.55 32.90
N THR A 170 -17.68 -3.17 34.07
CA THR A 170 -16.61 -3.10 35.07
C THR A 170 -16.08 -4.49 35.38
N TYR A 171 -14.77 -4.61 35.58
CA TYR A 171 -14.12 -5.89 35.86
C TYR A 171 -13.03 -5.74 36.92
N LYS A 172 -12.80 -6.82 37.69
CA LYS A 172 -11.82 -6.90 38.77
C LYS A 172 -10.92 -8.11 38.55
N PHE A 173 -9.64 -7.84 38.26
CA PHE A 173 -8.66 -8.88 37.97
C PHE A 173 -8.23 -9.64 39.23
N LYS A 174 -8.10 -10.97 39.10
CA LYS A 174 -7.67 -11.88 40.18
C LYS A 174 -6.21 -12.31 40.08
N ARG A 175 -5.59 -12.22 38.91
CA ARG A 175 -4.18 -12.57 38.69
C ARG A 175 -3.40 -11.42 38.05
N VAL A 176 -2.18 -11.20 38.54
CA VAL A 176 -1.23 -10.24 37.97
C VAL A 176 -0.69 -10.70 36.62
N GLY A 177 -0.09 -9.77 35.87
CA GLY A 177 0.56 -10.04 34.58
C GLY A 177 -0.18 -9.41 33.39
N GLN A 178 0.27 -9.75 32.18
CA GLN A 178 -0.37 -9.26 30.96
C GLN A 178 -1.70 -9.97 30.72
N LYS A 179 -2.74 -9.18 30.42
CA LYS A 179 -4.09 -9.66 30.13
C LYS A 179 -4.52 -9.20 28.75
N LYS A 180 -4.99 -10.15 27.94
CA LYS A 180 -5.53 -9.89 26.61
C LYS A 180 -7.05 -9.81 26.72
N ILE A 181 -7.59 -8.61 26.57
CA ILE A 181 -9.01 -8.33 26.58
C ILE A 181 -9.52 -8.43 25.14
N THR A 182 -10.58 -9.19 24.92
CA THR A 182 -11.27 -9.29 23.63
C THR A 182 -12.71 -8.81 23.75
N LEU A 183 -13.18 -8.11 22.73
CA LEU A 183 -14.55 -7.62 22.61
C LEU A 183 -15.13 -8.08 21.27
N ILE A 184 -16.21 -8.84 21.33
CA ILE A 184 -17.03 -9.24 20.20
C ILE A 184 -18.28 -8.36 20.21
N VAL A 185 -18.63 -7.78 19.06
CA VAL A 185 -19.82 -6.93 18.94
C VAL A 185 -20.74 -7.50 17.88
N ASN A 186 -22.02 -7.67 18.19
CA ASN A 186 -23.03 -8.29 17.31
C ASN A 186 -22.70 -9.72 16.86
N GLY A 187 -21.90 -10.46 17.63
CA GLY A 187 -21.45 -11.80 17.25
C GLY A 187 -20.48 -11.84 16.06
N ASP A 188 -19.89 -10.70 15.67
CA ASP A 188 -18.92 -10.60 14.58
C ASP A 188 -17.55 -11.16 15.02
N LEU A 189 -17.22 -12.36 14.54
CA LEU A 189 -15.96 -13.05 14.83
C LEU A 189 -14.83 -12.68 13.88
N ASP A 190 -15.12 -12.02 12.76
CA ASP A 190 -14.12 -11.59 11.79
C ASP A 190 -13.46 -10.26 12.22
N HIS A 191 -14.18 -9.45 12.99
CA HIS A 191 -13.73 -8.14 13.45
C HIS A 191 -13.66 -8.03 14.98
N ILE A 192 -12.92 -8.93 15.63
CA ILE A 192 -12.76 -8.92 17.11
C ILE A 192 -11.82 -7.79 17.55
N ALA A 193 -12.28 -6.91 18.44
CA ALA A 193 -11.39 -5.93 19.06
C ALA A 193 -10.55 -6.59 20.15
N THR A 194 -9.25 -6.32 20.15
CA THR A 194 -8.32 -6.85 21.16
C THR A 194 -7.53 -5.70 21.79
N LYS A 195 -7.40 -5.70 23.12
CA LYS A 195 -6.51 -4.80 23.86
C LYS A 195 -5.73 -5.56 24.92
N THR A 196 -4.40 -5.39 24.93
CA THR A 196 -3.53 -5.94 25.98
C THR A 196 -3.31 -4.90 27.07
N ILE A 197 -3.49 -5.27 28.33
CA ILE A 197 -3.21 -4.43 29.49
C ILE A 197 -2.30 -5.16 30.47
N TYR A 198 -1.65 -4.44 31.38
CA TYR A 198 -0.85 -5.01 32.45
C TYR A 198 -1.54 -4.87 33.82
N VAL A 199 -1.72 -6.00 34.51
CA VAL A 199 -2.26 -6.04 35.89
C VAL A 199 -1.08 -6.05 36.87
N ALA A 200 -0.85 -4.92 37.52
CA ALA A 200 0.19 -4.76 38.54
C ALA A 200 -0.29 -5.27 39.91
N PRO A 201 0.61 -5.82 40.76
CA PRO A 201 0.28 -6.10 42.14
C PRO A 201 -0.08 -4.81 42.88
N LYS A 202 -1.06 -4.85 43.78
CA LYS A 202 -1.37 -3.71 44.64
C LYS A 202 -0.19 -3.52 45.60
N HIS A 203 0.44 -2.35 45.61
CA HIS A 203 1.51 -2.06 46.55
C HIS A 203 0.99 -2.24 47.99
N VAL A 204 1.53 -3.24 48.69
CA VAL A 204 1.37 -3.34 50.13
C VAL A 204 2.33 -2.29 50.70
N VAL A 205 1.79 -1.18 51.19
CA VAL A 205 2.57 -0.24 52.00
C VAL A 205 3.11 -1.03 53.19
N ALA A 206 4.43 -1.14 53.29
CA ALA A 206 5.08 -1.79 54.43
C ALA A 206 4.59 -1.10 55.71
N LYS A 207 4.07 -1.89 56.64
CA LYS A 207 3.47 -1.39 57.89
C LYS A 207 4.49 -1.14 59.01
N GLU A 208 5.78 -1.18 58.72
CA GLU A 208 6.82 -0.96 59.73
C GLU A 208 7.77 0.14 59.28
N PRO A 209 7.97 1.20 60.08
CA PRO A 209 9.02 2.17 59.81
C PRO A 209 10.35 1.43 59.81
N ILE A 210 11.17 1.68 58.78
CA ILE A 210 12.53 1.17 58.72
C ILE A 210 13.26 1.77 59.92
N ASP A 211 13.56 0.92 60.91
CA ASP A 211 14.37 1.30 62.06
C ASP A 211 15.80 1.56 61.59
N MET A 212 16.13 2.84 61.46
CA MET A 212 17.42 3.32 60.98
C MET A 212 18.52 3.22 62.06
N GLU A 213 18.20 2.77 63.28
CA GLU A 213 19.16 2.71 64.40
C GLU A 213 20.12 1.50 64.34
N SER A 214 19.95 0.58 63.39
CA SER A 214 20.85 -0.59 63.23
C SER A 214 21.94 -0.43 62.17
N TYR A 215 22.06 0.74 61.53
CA TYR A 215 23.11 0.99 60.53
C TYR A 215 24.46 1.24 61.21
N VAL A 216 25.27 0.18 61.34
CA VAL A 216 26.67 0.26 61.75
C VAL A 216 27.48 0.72 60.54
N TYR A 217 28.05 1.92 60.61
CA TYR A 217 29.00 2.41 59.61
C TYR A 217 30.21 1.48 59.51
N GLU A 218 30.57 1.05 58.30
CA GLU A 218 31.82 0.32 58.06
C GLU A 218 33.02 1.19 58.47
N GLN A 219 33.90 0.64 59.31
CA GLN A 219 35.14 1.31 59.69
C GLN A 219 36.03 1.55 58.46
N PRO A 220 36.76 2.68 58.41
CA PRO A 220 37.65 2.96 57.30
C PRO A 220 38.74 1.88 57.23
N HIS A 221 38.86 1.26 56.07
CA HIS A 221 39.79 0.17 55.83
C HIS A 221 41.22 0.74 55.91
N SER A 222 42.05 0.19 56.79
CA SER A 222 43.48 0.52 56.83
C SER A 222 44.14 0.05 55.53
N ASP A 223 44.90 0.93 54.88
CA ASP A 223 45.62 0.68 53.63
C ASP A 223 46.34 -0.68 53.64
N PHE A 224 45.84 -1.60 52.83
CA PHE A 224 46.46 -2.89 52.60
C PHE A 224 47.69 -2.68 51.69
N SER A 225 48.87 -2.53 52.31
CA SER A 225 50.13 -2.49 51.58
C SER A 225 50.52 -3.90 51.14
N LEU A 226 50.49 -4.18 49.84
CA LEU A 226 50.95 -5.45 49.28
C LEU A 226 52.48 -5.60 49.46
N PRO A 227 52.98 -6.76 49.90
CA PRO A 227 54.42 -7.00 49.94
C PRO A 227 54.98 -7.13 48.52
N MET A 228 56.00 -6.34 48.18
CA MET A 228 56.75 -6.48 46.93
C MET A 228 57.60 -7.76 46.95
N GLY A 229 57.17 -8.77 46.21
CA GLY A 229 57.97 -9.95 45.85
C GLY A 229 58.95 -9.65 44.72
N LYS A 230 60.09 -10.35 44.68
CA LYS A 230 61.11 -10.22 43.63
C LYS A 230 60.55 -10.61 42.26
N ALA A 231 60.95 -9.89 41.22
CA ALA A 231 60.52 -10.11 39.83
C ALA A 231 60.77 -11.55 39.36
N GLN A 232 59.69 -12.29 39.11
CA GLN A 232 59.70 -13.60 38.49
C GLN A 232 59.78 -13.43 36.96
N LYS A 233 60.75 -14.07 36.32
CA LYS A 233 60.91 -14.04 34.85
C LYS A 233 59.70 -14.69 34.16
N ASP A 234 59.31 -14.05 33.07
CA ASP A 234 58.18 -14.38 32.18
C ASP A 234 58.16 -15.87 31.77
N PRO A 235 57.10 -16.65 32.07
CA PRO A 235 56.99 -18.06 31.69
C PRO A 235 56.48 -18.31 30.26
N LEU A 236 56.36 -17.30 29.39
CA LEU A 236 55.87 -17.47 28.01
C LEU A 236 56.75 -18.33 27.07
N VAL A 237 57.80 -18.98 27.56
CA VAL A 237 58.71 -19.79 26.73
C VAL A 237 58.41 -21.30 26.78
N ASP A 238 57.58 -21.79 27.71
CA ASP A 238 57.53 -23.25 28.00
C ASP A 238 56.20 -23.97 27.69
N MET A 239 55.35 -23.41 26.82
CA MET A 239 54.13 -24.11 26.35
C MET A 239 53.97 -24.18 24.82
N LEU A 240 54.99 -23.79 24.04
CA LEU A 240 55.00 -23.94 22.58
C LEU A 240 55.31 -25.38 22.09
N THR A 241 55.37 -26.37 22.99
CA THR A 241 55.95 -27.68 22.69
C THR A 241 54.98 -28.84 22.55
N ASN A 242 53.66 -28.64 22.51
CA ASN A 242 52.74 -29.75 22.21
C ASN A 242 51.57 -29.33 21.32
N ILE A 243 51.73 -29.51 20.00
CA ILE A 243 50.65 -29.51 19.01
C ILE A 243 50.09 -30.93 18.90
N PRO A 244 48.84 -31.18 19.30
CA PRO A 244 48.09 -32.33 18.83
C PRO A 244 47.18 -31.98 17.64
N VAL A 245 47.20 -32.91 16.70
CA VAL A 245 46.56 -32.95 15.38
C VAL A 245 45.04 -32.81 15.45
N ALA A 246 44.47 -32.05 14.51
CA ALA A 246 43.04 -31.81 14.36
C ALA A 246 42.21 -33.11 14.31
N PRO A 247 41.19 -33.28 15.17
CA PRO A 247 40.19 -34.33 15.02
C PRO A 247 39.29 -34.08 13.81
N LYS A 248 38.98 -35.16 13.08
CA LYS A 248 38.02 -35.19 11.97
C LYS A 248 36.65 -34.67 12.40
N THR A 249 36.03 -33.90 11.50
CA THR A 249 34.65 -33.39 11.53
C THR A 249 33.61 -34.36 12.10
N PRO A 250 32.75 -33.89 13.03
CA PRO A 250 31.36 -34.33 13.15
C PRO A 250 30.44 -33.42 12.33
N LYS A 251 29.41 -34.05 11.78
CA LYS A 251 28.42 -33.53 10.84
C LYS A 251 27.16 -33.14 11.64
N LYS A 252 26.59 -31.97 11.30
CA LYS A 252 25.21 -31.49 11.53
C LYS A 252 24.69 -31.41 12.97
N GLU A 253 24.33 -30.19 13.37
CA GLU A 253 23.10 -29.95 14.14
C GLU A 253 22.57 -28.52 13.90
N ASP A 254 21.37 -28.50 13.33
CA ASP A 254 20.29 -27.52 13.27
C ASP A 254 20.52 -26.08 13.78
N THR A 255 20.65 -25.17 12.82
CA THR A 255 20.34 -23.75 13.02
C THR A 255 18.81 -23.57 12.90
N PRO A 256 18.13 -22.89 13.85
CA PRO A 256 16.70 -22.62 13.75
C PRO A 256 16.38 -21.78 12.51
N PRO A 257 15.16 -21.90 11.92
CA PRO A 257 14.84 -21.29 10.65
C PRO A 257 14.88 -19.77 10.78
N SER A 258 15.86 -19.16 10.11
CA SER A 258 15.89 -17.74 9.82
C SER A 258 14.61 -17.39 9.06
N THR A 259 13.76 -16.56 9.66
CA THR A 259 12.58 -16.01 9.02
C THR A 259 13.04 -15.17 7.82
N LYS A 260 12.98 -15.76 6.62
CA LYS A 260 13.23 -15.07 5.35
C LYS A 260 12.30 -13.86 5.26
N LYS A 261 12.82 -12.67 5.53
CA LYS A 261 12.12 -11.42 5.25
C LYS A 261 12.05 -11.24 3.73
N VAL A 262 10.84 -11.03 3.19
CA VAL A 262 10.62 -10.82 1.75
C VAL A 262 11.45 -9.62 1.29
N PRO A 263 12.23 -9.73 0.20
CA PRO A 263 12.99 -8.59 -0.32
C PRO A 263 12.04 -7.50 -0.84
N ASP A 264 12.30 -6.24 -0.48
CA ASP A 264 11.51 -5.14 -0.99
C ASP A 264 11.86 -4.84 -2.46
N ILE A 265 10.84 -4.68 -3.30
CA ILE A 265 10.97 -4.40 -4.73
C ILE A 265 10.04 -3.25 -5.14
N SER A 266 10.60 -2.32 -5.90
CA SER A 266 9.88 -1.19 -6.50
C SER A 266 9.11 -1.60 -7.77
N ASN A 267 8.14 -0.79 -8.18
CA ASN A 267 7.37 -1.04 -9.40
C ASN A 267 8.28 -1.05 -10.64
N GLU A 268 9.27 -0.16 -10.70
CA GLU A 268 10.23 -0.04 -11.79
C GLU A 268 11.12 -1.29 -11.90
N GLN A 269 11.63 -1.78 -10.77
CA GLN A 269 12.42 -3.02 -10.73
C GLN A 269 11.58 -4.23 -11.16
N PHE A 270 10.32 -4.30 -10.75
CA PHE A 270 9.41 -5.36 -11.15
C PHE A 270 9.09 -5.31 -12.66
N ILE A 271 8.96 -4.12 -13.23
CA ILE A 271 8.83 -3.92 -14.69
C ILE A 271 10.06 -4.47 -15.42
N LEU A 272 11.27 -4.22 -14.92
CA LEU A 272 12.50 -4.75 -15.52
C LEU A 272 12.51 -6.29 -15.51
N LEU A 273 12.07 -6.92 -14.42
CA LEU A 273 11.95 -8.38 -14.35
C LEU A 273 10.95 -8.91 -15.39
N LEU A 274 9.79 -8.27 -15.54
CA LEU A 274 8.79 -8.65 -16.54
C LEU A 274 9.27 -8.47 -17.98
N ASN A 275 10.04 -7.41 -18.26
CA ASN A 275 10.71 -7.25 -19.56
C ASN A 275 11.74 -8.37 -19.81
N GLY A 276 12.38 -8.87 -18.75
CA GLY A 276 13.19 -10.08 -18.78
C GLY A 276 12.40 -11.33 -19.19
N VAL A 277 11.16 -11.49 -18.69
CA VAL A 277 10.27 -12.60 -19.09
C VAL A 277 9.84 -12.47 -20.55
N ALA A 278 9.50 -11.26 -20.99
CA ALA A 278 9.11 -10.99 -22.37
C ALA A 278 10.25 -11.24 -23.37
N SER A 279 11.48 -10.91 -22.99
CA SER A 279 12.71 -11.22 -23.75
C SER A 279 13.23 -12.65 -23.55
N GLN A 280 12.54 -13.47 -22.76
CA GLN A 280 12.90 -14.85 -22.41
C GLN A 280 14.23 -15.00 -21.65
N ALA A 281 14.75 -13.92 -21.06
CA ALA A 281 15.92 -13.94 -20.19
C ALA A 281 15.59 -14.35 -18.74
N LYS A 282 14.31 -14.28 -18.36
CA LYS A 282 13.79 -14.63 -17.03
C LYS A 282 12.56 -15.52 -17.12
N THR A 283 12.26 -16.23 -16.04
CA THR A 283 11.07 -17.08 -15.93
C THR A 283 10.19 -16.60 -14.79
N LYS A 284 9.02 -17.22 -14.63
CA LYS A 284 8.12 -16.97 -13.49
C LYS A 284 8.80 -17.24 -12.13
N ASP A 285 9.81 -18.11 -12.09
CA ASP A 285 10.45 -18.55 -10.85
C ASP A 285 11.40 -17.48 -10.29
N ASP A 286 11.85 -16.53 -11.12
CA ASP A 286 12.58 -15.32 -10.69
C ASP A 286 11.73 -14.43 -9.75
N PHE A 287 10.41 -14.64 -9.68
CA PHE A 287 9.49 -13.87 -8.86
C PHE A 287 9.08 -14.59 -7.56
N LYS A 288 9.60 -15.80 -7.34
CA LYS A 288 9.19 -16.70 -6.26
C LYS A 288 9.19 -16.04 -4.89
N ASP A 289 10.25 -15.32 -4.56
CA ASP A 289 10.42 -14.70 -3.23
C ASP A 289 9.46 -13.52 -3.02
N TYR A 290 9.12 -12.76 -4.08
CA TYR A 290 8.20 -11.61 -3.99
C TYR A 290 6.72 -12.02 -3.98
N LEU A 291 6.40 -13.15 -4.61
CA LEU A 291 5.06 -13.73 -4.66
C LEU A 291 4.82 -14.76 -3.56
N CYS A 292 5.82 -15.02 -2.71
CA CYS A 292 5.76 -16.02 -1.64
C CYS A 292 5.29 -17.38 -2.14
N GLU A 293 5.88 -17.81 -3.26
CA GLU A 293 5.56 -19.05 -3.98
C GLU A 293 4.13 -19.14 -4.54
N ASN A 294 3.34 -18.07 -4.45
CA ASN A 294 1.99 -18.01 -4.99
C ASN A 294 1.95 -17.43 -6.41
N TYR A 295 2.07 -18.30 -7.41
CA TYR A 295 1.97 -17.89 -8.82
C TYR A 295 0.53 -17.68 -9.34
N GLN A 296 -0.48 -17.84 -8.47
CA GLN A 296 -1.89 -17.58 -8.78
C GLN A 296 -2.32 -16.15 -8.45
N VAL A 297 -1.38 -15.30 -8.00
CA VAL A 297 -1.62 -13.87 -7.79
C VAL A 297 -2.30 -13.27 -9.02
N PRO A 298 -3.48 -12.65 -8.86
CA PRO A 298 -4.22 -12.07 -9.96
C PRO A 298 -3.47 -10.88 -10.54
N VAL A 299 -3.38 -10.88 -11.87
CA VAL A 299 -2.87 -9.78 -12.68
C VAL A 299 -4.05 -9.16 -13.41
N VAL A 300 -4.36 -7.91 -13.06
CA VAL A 300 -5.34 -7.07 -13.73
C VAL A 300 -4.64 -6.37 -14.89
N ILE A 301 -5.08 -6.66 -16.11
CA ILE A 301 -4.48 -6.22 -17.36
C ILE A 301 -5.38 -5.17 -18.00
N ASN A 302 -4.84 -3.97 -18.20
CA ASN A 302 -5.50 -2.86 -18.91
C ASN A 302 -6.93 -2.55 -18.38
N ASP A 303 -7.20 -2.83 -17.10
CA ASP A 303 -8.52 -2.77 -16.40
C ASP A 303 -9.63 -3.70 -16.92
N ASP A 304 -9.35 -4.48 -17.97
CA ASP A 304 -10.39 -5.23 -18.69
C ASP A 304 -10.29 -6.74 -18.45
N LYS A 305 -9.07 -7.27 -18.24
CA LYS A 305 -8.82 -8.72 -18.19
C LYS A 305 -8.09 -9.10 -16.91
N ILE A 306 -8.52 -10.17 -16.25
CA ILE A 306 -7.84 -10.71 -15.06
C ILE A 306 -7.34 -12.11 -15.38
N MET A 307 -6.09 -12.39 -15.02
CA MET A 307 -5.55 -13.74 -15.09
C MET A 307 -4.46 -14.01 -14.05
N PRO A 308 -4.17 -15.28 -13.72
CA PRO A 308 -3.06 -15.64 -12.85
C PRO A 308 -1.70 -15.16 -13.37
N PHE A 309 -0.79 -14.77 -12.46
CA PHE A 309 0.56 -14.34 -12.80
C PHE A 309 1.33 -15.34 -13.66
N ALA A 310 1.22 -16.63 -13.37
CA ALA A 310 1.83 -17.67 -14.19
C ALA A 310 1.34 -17.65 -15.65
N GLN A 311 0.06 -17.37 -15.86
CA GLN A 311 -0.55 -17.29 -17.19
C GLN A 311 -0.12 -16.01 -17.91
N PHE A 312 -0.05 -14.90 -17.18
CA PHE A 312 0.44 -13.64 -17.70
C PHE A 312 1.89 -13.73 -18.19
N CYS A 313 2.78 -14.37 -17.41
CA CYS A 313 4.17 -14.61 -17.82
C CYS A 313 4.27 -15.39 -19.13
N LYS A 314 3.40 -16.40 -19.33
CA LYS A 314 3.32 -17.14 -20.60
C LYS A 314 2.82 -16.28 -21.75
N GLU A 315 1.85 -15.39 -21.49
CA GLU A 315 1.26 -14.54 -22.52
C GLU A 315 2.23 -13.48 -23.06
N ILE A 316 3.12 -12.95 -22.21
CA ILE A 316 4.11 -11.94 -22.62
C ILE A 316 5.43 -12.54 -23.15
N SER A 317 5.71 -13.81 -22.84
CA SER A 317 6.96 -14.47 -23.23
C SER A 317 7.16 -14.50 -24.74
N GLY A 318 8.32 -14.05 -25.20
CA GLY A 318 8.68 -14.00 -26.62
C GLY A 318 8.00 -12.87 -27.40
N LYS A 319 7.27 -11.96 -26.74
CA LYS A 319 6.63 -10.80 -27.37
C LYS A 319 7.37 -9.51 -27.06
N LYS A 320 7.36 -8.58 -28.02
CA LYS A 320 7.81 -7.20 -27.79
C LYS A 320 6.71 -6.45 -27.05
N VAL A 321 6.83 -6.37 -25.73
CA VAL A 321 5.90 -5.66 -24.85
C VAL A 321 6.44 -4.29 -24.48
N LYS A 322 5.53 -3.32 -24.29
CA LYS A 322 5.79 -2.03 -23.69
C LYS A 322 4.87 -1.89 -22.50
N ILE A 323 5.40 -2.02 -21.29
CA ILE A 323 4.68 -1.79 -20.04
C ILE A 323 4.65 -0.28 -19.83
N GLU A 324 3.44 0.31 -19.80
CA GLU A 324 3.23 1.75 -19.64
C GLU A 324 3.06 2.12 -18.17
N ASN A 325 2.47 1.23 -17.37
CA ASN A 325 2.31 1.41 -15.93
C ASN A 325 2.18 0.05 -15.23
N LEU A 326 2.68 -0.02 -13.99
CA LEU A 326 2.56 -1.21 -13.14
C LEU A 326 2.39 -0.79 -11.68
N ARG A 327 1.40 -1.36 -10.99
CA ARG A 327 1.18 -1.18 -9.55
C ARG A 327 1.17 -2.54 -8.86
N LEU A 328 1.98 -2.68 -7.82
CA LEU A 328 1.98 -3.85 -6.93
C LEU A 328 1.17 -3.54 -5.67
N GLN A 329 0.24 -4.41 -5.31
CA GLN A 329 -0.41 -4.39 -4.01
C GLN A 329 0.22 -5.47 -3.14
N LYS A 330 0.83 -5.07 -2.03
CA LYS A 330 1.50 -5.97 -1.08
C LYS A 330 0.64 -6.16 0.16
N ASP A 331 0.72 -7.34 0.76
CA ASP A 331 0.15 -7.62 2.08
C ASP A 331 0.89 -6.84 3.17
N VAL A 332 0.15 -6.30 4.14
CA VAL A 332 0.70 -5.47 5.22
C VAL A 332 1.54 -6.28 6.22
N ASN A 333 1.25 -7.58 6.39
CA ASN A 333 1.87 -8.42 7.41
C ASN A 333 3.09 -9.18 6.90
N ASN A 334 3.08 -9.64 5.65
CA ASN A 334 4.16 -10.47 5.09
C ASN A 334 4.89 -9.85 3.90
N ALA A 335 4.49 -8.65 3.44
CA ALA A 335 5.06 -7.93 2.30
C ALA A 335 5.03 -8.68 0.95
N CYS A 336 4.34 -9.83 0.87
CA CYS A 336 4.14 -10.57 -0.37
C CYS A 336 3.20 -9.80 -1.30
N ILE A 337 3.44 -9.87 -2.61
CA ILE A 337 2.57 -9.28 -3.61
C ILE A 337 1.28 -10.11 -3.71
N GLN A 338 0.12 -9.46 -3.51
CA GLN A 338 -1.21 -10.09 -3.56
C GLN A 338 -1.99 -9.76 -4.82
N ASN A 339 -1.83 -8.55 -5.38
CA ASN A 339 -2.44 -8.16 -6.65
C ASN A 339 -1.43 -7.38 -7.49
N ILE A 340 -1.52 -7.55 -8.82
CA ILE A 340 -0.68 -6.83 -9.77
C ILE A 340 -1.58 -6.14 -10.79
N TYR A 341 -1.42 -4.83 -10.97
CA TYR A 341 -2.11 -4.06 -12.00
C TYR A 341 -1.12 -3.67 -13.06
N VAL A 342 -1.35 -4.05 -14.31
CA VAL A 342 -0.44 -3.80 -15.43
C VAL A 342 -1.18 -3.21 -16.62
N TYR A 343 -0.66 -2.11 -17.12
CA TYR A 343 -1.02 -1.56 -18.42
C TYR A 343 0.12 -1.79 -19.39
N TYR A 344 -0.15 -2.54 -20.46
CA TYR A 344 0.88 -2.84 -21.44
C TYR A 344 0.32 -2.96 -22.85
N LYS A 345 1.20 -2.71 -23.82
CA LYS A 345 0.94 -2.86 -25.24
C LYS A 345 1.87 -3.89 -25.83
N VAL A 346 1.40 -4.63 -26.81
CA VAL A 346 2.18 -5.59 -27.60
C VAL A 346 2.44 -5.00 -28.98
N LYS A 347 3.69 -5.09 -29.45
CA LYS A 347 4.05 -4.63 -30.80
C LYS A 347 3.52 -5.61 -31.84
N GLY A 348 2.56 -5.17 -32.65
CA GLY A 348 2.13 -5.89 -33.84
C GLY A 348 3.05 -5.64 -35.05
N LYS A 349 2.63 -6.08 -36.24
CA LYS A 349 3.41 -5.92 -37.49
C LYS A 349 3.71 -4.45 -37.87
N ILE A 350 2.84 -3.51 -37.49
CA ILE A 350 2.95 -2.09 -37.89
C ILE A 350 2.66 -1.14 -36.71
N PHE A 351 1.75 -1.50 -35.80
CA PHE A 351 1.34 -0.66 -34.67
C PHE A 351 1.36 -1.42 -33.34
N TRP A 352 1.49 -0.69 -32.24
CA TRP A 352 1.30 -1.20 -30.89
C TRP A 352 -0.20 -1.38 -30.63
N LYS A 353 -0.60 -2.56 -30.17
CA LYS A 353 -1.99 -2.88 -29.80
C LYS A 353 -2.10 -3.07 -28.29
N LYS A 354 -3.27 -2.80 -27.72
CA LYS A 354 -3.57 -3.22 -26.34
C LYS A 354 -3.34 -4.73 -26.24
N GLY A 355 -2.56 -5.11 -25.23
CA GLY A 355 -2.22 -6.51 -24.94
C GLY A 355 -3.29 -7.23 -24.16
#